data_AF-A0AAV0SR31-F1
#
_entry.id   AF-A0AAV0SR31-F1
#
_cell.length_a   1.000
_cell.length_b   1.000
_cell.length_c   1.000
_cell.angle_alpha   90.00
_cell.angle_beta   90.00
_cell.angle_gamma   90.00
#
_symmetry.space_group_name_H-M   'P 1'
#
loop_
_entity.id
_entity.type
_entity.pdbx_description
1 polymer ?
#
loop_
_entity_poly.entity_id
_entity_poly.type
_entity_poly.pdbx_seq_one_letter_code
_entity_poly.pdbx_strand_id
1 'polypeptide(L)'
;MTEAKWMVKHEAKAPKSSRNSNTISTAVQNVVLPMLLITKESELQSFLDKNNNSFGPSGKTCVGVHFQFAGPYVDQNEPDQVVAIAISSCAPDEVAVLVLLASLSKSRVITGLKRLLEDFSVSKVMHNIHRVAFWLHSFGLERPTLAKCVDLQLLFESTVDKTVMNATILQIVNCCSPDMATKFAQTAYSYKAKIDPLRSRKWTSGPLSKKLQQALVQSAQLYASCYTDSQAKPSVKVNCATMTSDRWKFAITNQGHPAIWFDPEHYYQPRSLECLVSTAADNSTVIPAPKLELECELEPLLNLLPASFKDAILALNNYHDLIDICIDTGRVPFAYTGKKQRVVLSKDGATVSKDTIAEILTNLGGEMRIGSDNRAGIDRQLHRISVMRSKTDEVFGLTMRVGRALRNAACVLTDLLLSEHHANKSVLVLGHPGSGKTTLIRDVARCVSDTMENVCIIDTSNEIGGDGLVPHACVGWARRMMVRSLEAQAGVMIECVQNHTVETLIVDEIGRKAEVLAASTVRQRGPRLIASAHGDFRALIKNPDLKGLVGGSQQVTVGDAEAKASHKSKLQIQRAGNPIFDVIVELDHVIRGRCRIIWDVAQAVDHVLEGNGYIYETRQWDVNTLGVVQLR
;
A
#
# COMPACT_ATOMS: atom_id res chain seq x y z
N MET A 1 -21.63 50.88 33.30
CA MET A 1 -20.80 51.78 32.48
C MET A 1 -20.51 51.07 31.16
N THR A 2 -21.23 51.52 30.14
CA THR A 2 -20.89 51.58 28.71
C THR A 2 -20.39 50.32 27.97
N GLU A 3 -21.30 49.79 27.15
CA GLU A 3 -21.11 48.95 25.96
C GLU A 3 -20.43 49.71 24.80
N ALA A 4 -19.76 48.96 23.90
CA ALA A 4 -19.68 49.16 22.43
C ALA A 4 -18.76 48.04 21.87
N LYS A 5 -19.19 47.02 21.10
CA LYS A 5 -19.66 46.98 19.69
C LYS A 5 -18.87 47.88 18.73
N TRP A 6 -18.57 47.36 17.53
CA TRP A 6 -18.59 47.95 16.17
C TRP A 6 -17.61 47.14 15.28
N MET A 7 -18.10 46.26 14.41
CA MET A 7 -18.49 46.49 13.00
C MET A 7 -17.33 46.95 12.08
N VAL A 8 -16.90 46.04 11.20
CA VAL A 8 -16.00 46.34 10.07
C VAL A 8 -16.82 46.39 8.78
N LYS A 9 -16.82 47.56 8.14
CA LYS A 9 -17.13 47.79 6.71
C LYS A 9 -16.49 49.11 6.27
N HIS A 10 -15.48 49.06 5.40
CA HIS A 10 -15.52 49.56 4.02
C HIS A 10 -14.13 49.70 3.38
N GLU A 11 -14.16 49.55 2.07
CA GLU A 11 -13.13 49.63 1.03
C GLU A 11 -12.16 50.83 1.09
N ALA A 12 -10.94 50.61 0.59
CA ALA A 12 -10.17 51.63 -0.12
C ALA A 12 -9.34 51.00 -1.27
N LYS A 13 -9.53 51.55 -2.48
CA LYS A 13 -8.78 51.27 -3.71
C LYS A 13 -7.41 51.97 -3.72
N ALA A 14 -6.40 51.35 -4.33
CA ALA A 14 -5.33 51.99 -5.14
C ALA A 14 -4.41 50.91 -5.77
N PRO A 15 -3.57 51.20 -6.77
CA PRO A 15 -3.80 51.98 -7.99
C PRO A 15 -3.43 51.18 -9.28
N LYS A 16 -3.92 51.66 -10.43
CA LYS A 16 -3.55 51.15 -11.77
C LYS A 16 -2.13 51.60 -12.11
N SER A 17 -1.25 50.67 -12.46
CA SER A 17 -0.01 50.95 -13.21
C SER A 17 -0.11 50.40 -14.63
N SER A 18 0.42 51.19 -15.55
CA SER A 18 0.30 51.13 -16.99
C SER A 18 0.99 49.91 -17.61
N ARG A 19 0.22 49.09 -18.34
CA ARG A 19 0.74 48.10 -19.29
C ARG A 19 1.29 48.83 -20.51
N ASN A 20 2.61 48.83 -20.67
CA ASN A 20 3.21 48.95 -21.99
C ASN A 20 3.05 47.61 -22.71
N SER A 21 2.18 47.63 -23.71
CA SER A 21 1.91 46.57 -24.66
C SER A 21 3.11 46.36 -25.58
N ASN A 22 3.85 45.27 -25.36
CA ASN A 22 4.47 44.54 -26.46
C ASN A 22 3.92 43.10 -26.40
N THR A 23 2.69 43.00 -26.87
CA THR A 23 1.96 41.77 -27.13
C THR A 23 2.66 41.07 -28.30
N ILE A 24 3.47 40.05 -28.01
CA ILE A 24 3.64 38.96 -28.99
C ILE A 24 2.34 38.18 -28.95
N SER A 25 1.45 38.56 -29.86
CA SER A 25 0.26 37.81 -30.20
C SER A 25 0.68 36.47 -30.80
N THR A 26 0.59 35.39 -30.04
CA THR A 26 0.36 34.05 -30.60
C THR A 26 -0.99 33.55 -30.09
N ALA A 27 -2.05 34.06 -30.73
CA ALA A 27 -3.34 33.41 -30.74
C ALA A 27 -3.18 32.01 -31.35
N VAL A 28 -3.07 30.98 -30.51
CA VAL A 28 -3.29 29.60 -30.96
C VAL A 28 -4.79 29.47 -31.18
N GLN A 29 -5.22 29.72 -32.41
CA GLN A 29 -6.49 29.22 -32.94
C GLN A 29 -6.59 27.72 -32.63
N ASN A 30 -7.81 27.19 -32.51
CA ASN A 30 -8.06 25.74 -32.51
C ASN A 30 -7.62 25.17 -33.88
N VAL A 31 -6.32 25.04 -34.12
CA VAL A 31 -5.77 24.40 -35.30
C VAL A 31 -6.07 22.93 -35.12
N VAL A 32 -7.06 22.44 -35.87
CA VAL A 32 -7.32 21.02 -35.99
C VAL A 32 -6.11 20.46 -36.73
N LEU A 33 -5.19 19.88 -35.97
CA LEU A 33 -4.02 19.24 -36.54
C LEU A 33 -4.44 18.18 -37.57
N PRO A 34 -3.76 18.11 -38.72
CA PRO A 34 -4.02 17.06 -39.69
C PRO A 34 -3.82 15.71 -39.01
N MET A 35 -4.81 14.83 -39.12
CA MET A 35 -4.83 13.56 -38.40
C MET A 35 -5.02 12.43 -39.39
N LEU A 36 -4.13 11.45 -39.34
CA LEU A 36 -4.28 10.17 -39.98
C LEU A 36 -4.97 9.20 -39.02
N LEU A 37 -6.19 8.80 -39.37
CA LEU A 37 -6.94 7.78 -38.65
C LEU A 37 -6.70 6.41 -39.29
N ILE A 38 -6.20 5.46 -38.52
CA ILE A 38 -5.97 4.07 -38.94
C ILE A 38 -7.03 3.20 -38.27
N THR A 39 -7.92 2.63 -39.08
CA THR A 39 -9.00 1.74 -38.62
C THR A 39 -9.02 0.39 -39.33
N LYS A 40 -8.36 0.27 -40.49
CA LYS A 40 -8.33 -0.94 -41.30
C LYS A 40 -6.92 -1.49 -41.45
N GLU A 41 -6.84 -2.80 -41.68
CA GLU A 41 -5.56 -3.48 -41.89
C GLU A 41 -4.77 -2.98 -43.09
N SER A 42 -5.46 -2.70 -44.20
CA SER A 42 -4.80 -2.17 -45.39
C SER A 42 -4.20 -0.78 -45.15
N GLU A 43 -4.87 0.05 -44.35
CA GLU A 43 -4.37 1.36 -43.91
C GLU A 43 -3.13 1.19 -43.03
N LEU A 44 -3.17 0.25 -42.08
CA LEU A 44 -2.06 -0.05 -41.19
C LEU A 44 -0.84 -0.58 -41.96
N GLN A 45 -1.02 -1.55 -42.88
CA GLN A 45 0.07 -2.05 -43.74
C GLN A 45 0.73 -0.92 -44.51
N SER A 46 -0.08 -0.19 -45.27
CA SER A 46 0.41 0.88 -46.16
C SER A 46 1.15 1.94 -45.37
N PHE A 47 0.66 2.26 -44.17
CA PHE A 47 1.31 3.20 -43.28
C PHE A 47 2.65 2.66 -42.78
N LEU A 48 2.72 1.43 -42.26
CA LEU A 48 3.95 0.86 -41.72
C LEU A 48 5.02 0.69 -42.81
N ASP A 49 4.65 0.22 -43.99
CA ASP A 49 5.58 0.05 -45.11
C ASP A 49 6.24 1.38 -45.52
N LYS A 50 5.47 2.48 -45.51
CA LYS A 50 5.97 3.83 -45.82
C LYS A 50 6.83 4.43 -44.71
N ASN A 51 6.72 3.93 -43.48
CA ASN A 51 7.36 4.51 -42.28
C ASN A 51 8.36 3.53 -41.64
N ASN A 52 9.03 2.69 -42.42
CA ASN A 52 10.04 1.73 -41.95
C ASN A 52 9.53 0.86 -40.78
N ASN A 53 8.29 0.39 -40.88
CA ASN A 53 7.60 -0.39 -39.86
C ASN A 53 7.48 0.31 -38.51
N SER A 54 7.46 1.65 -38.47
CA SER A 54 7.32 2.44 -37.25
C SER A 54 6.01 3.21 -37.23
N PHE A 55 5.44 3.39 -36.04
CA PHE A 55 4.44 4.45 -35.82
C PHE A 55 5.06 5.84 -35.65
N GLY A 56 6.39 5.91 -35.59
CA GLY A 56 7.16 7.13 -35.55
C GLY A 56 7.09 7.89 -36.87
N PRO A 57 6.63 9.15 -36.88
CA PRO A 57 6.67 9.96 -38.08
C PRO A 57 8.11 10.33 -38.47
N SER A 58 8.40 10.34 -39.78
CA SER A 58 9.71 10.69 -40.32
C SER A 58 10.14 12.12 -39.95
N GLY A 59 11.36 12.28 -39.42
CA GLY A 59 12.00 13.59 -39.18
C GLY A 59 11.73 14.26 -37.83
N LYS A 60 10.97 13.64 -36.92
CA LYS A 60 10.62 14.25 -35.62
C LYS A 60 11.62 13.92 -34.52
N THR A 61 11.89 14.88 -33.64
CA THR A 61 12.80 14.70 -32.49
C THR A 61 12.08 14.32 -31.19
N CYS A 62 10.77 14.62 -31.08
CA CYS A 62 9.96 14.36 -29.91
C CYS A 62 8.47 14.12 -30.27
N VAL A 63 7.87 13.07 -29.72
CA VAL A 63 6.45 12.77 -29.84
C VAL A 63 5.88 12.32 -28.50
N GLY A 64 4.64 12.67 -28.23
CA GLY A 64 3.84 12.08 -27.17
C GLY A 64 3.07 10.88 -27.68
N VAL A 65 2.95 9.86 -26.82
CA VAL A 65 2.25 8.62 -27.10
C VAL A 65 1.20 8.42 -26.01
N HIS A 66 -0.07 8.50 -26.39
CA HIS A 66 -1.20 8.37 -25.49
C HIS A 66 -1.96 7.06 -25.76
N PHE A 67 -2.07 6.22 -24.72
CA PHE A 67 -2.83 4.98 -24.74
C PHE A 67 -4.17 5.21 -24.06
N GLN A 68 -5.26 5.11 -24.81
CA GLN A 68 -6.60 5.23 -24.29
C GLN A 68 -7.13 3.87 -23.87
N PHE A 69 -7.43 3.71 -22.58
CA PHE A 69 -8.04 2.50 -22.03
C PHE A 69 -9.58 2.57 -22.10
N ALA A 70 -10.25 1.43 -22.27
CA ALA A 70 -11.70 1.32 -22.46
C ALA A 70 -12.51 1.86 -21.25
N GLY A 71 -11.97 1.72 -20.04
CA GLY A 71 -12.58 2.19 -18.81
C GLY A 71 -11.54 2.55 -17.73
N PRO A 72 -12.00 3.11 -16.60
CA PRO A 72 -11.23 3.05 -15.36
C PRO A 72 -10.95 1.58 -14.99
N TYR A 73 -9.99 1.35 -14.09
CA TYR A 73 -9.85 0.05 -13.42
C TYR A 73 -11.13 -0.16 -12.57
N VAL A 74 -12.19 -0.76 -13.12
CA VAL A 74 -13.48 -0.90 -12.40
C VAL A 74 -13.70 -2.33 -11.92
N ASP A 75 -12.96 -3.31 -12.44
CA ASP A 75 -13.10 -4.69 -12.00
C ASP A 75 -11.77 -5.45 -12.11
N GLN A 76 -11.37 -6.16 -11.05
CA GLN A 76 -10.10 -6.92 -11.01
C GLN A 76 -10.15 -8.19 -11.88
N ASN A 77 -11.32 -8.51 -12.45
CA ASN A 77 -11.56 -9.76 -13.19
C ASN A 77 -11.52 -9.64 -14.71
N GLU A 78 -11.56 -8.42 -15.28
CA GLU A 78 -11.40 -8.23 -16.74
C GLU A 78 -10.03 -7.60 -17.05
N PRO A 79 -9.28 -8.15 -18.03
CA PRO A 79 -8.00 -7.60 -18.41
C PRO A 79 -8.17 -6.19 -18.98
N ASP A 80 -7.30 -5.30 -18.55
CA ASP A 80 -7.23 -3.94 -19.05
C ASP A 80 -7.16 -3.92 -20.59
N GLN A 81 -7.94 -3.06 -21.23
CA GLN A 81 -8.00 -2.99 -22.69
C GLN A 81 -7.71 -1.58 -23.20
N VAL A 82 -6.67 -1.43 -24.02
CA VAL A 82 -6.47 -0.23 -24.82
C VAL A 82 -7.36 -0.30 -26.06
N VAL A 83 -8.05 0.80 -26.34
CA VAL A 83 -8.98 0.94 -27.48
C VAL A 83 -8.41 1.81 -28.59
N ALA A 84 -7.54 2.76 -28.24
CA ALA A 84 -6.90 3.65 -29.19
C ALA A 84 -5.50 4.05 -28.75
N ILE A 85 -4.61 4.31 -29.72
CA ILE A 85 -3.28 4.85 -29.49
C ILE A 85 -3.14 6.12 -30.33
N ALA A 86 -2.87 7.25 -29.67
CA ALA A 86 -2.62 8.52 -30.33
C ALA A 86 -1.12 8.87 -30.23
N ILE A 87 -0.53 9.22 -31.37
CA ILE A 87 0.88 9.61 -31.47
C ILE A 87 0.94 10.97 -32.15
N SER A 88 1.52 11.94 -31.46
CA SER A 88 1.51 13.32 -31.93
C SER A 88 2.68 14.10 -31.35
N SER A 89 3.13 15.10 -32.09
CA SER A 89 4.20 16.03 -31.68
C SER A 89 3.61 17.35 -31.21
N CYS A 90 4.44 18.20 -30.61
CA CYS A 90 4.01 19.54 -30.20
C CYS A 90 3.96 20.56 -31.36
N ALA A 91 4.39 20.19 -32.57
CA ALA A 91 4.39 21.09 -33.73
C ALA A 91 3.00 21.15 -34.40
N PRO A 92 2.44 22.36 -34.64
CA PRO A 92 1.06 22.55 -35.12
C PRO A 92 0.79 22.09 -36.56
N ASP A 93 1.84 21.95 -37.38
CA ASP A 93 1.72 21.60 -38.80
C ASP A 93 1.93 20.11 -39.09
N GLU A 94 2.24 19.32 -38.07
CA GLU A 94 2.62 17.92 -38.26
C GLU A 94 1.44 16.96 -38.13
N VAL A 95 1.44 15.90 -38.96
CA VAL A 95 0.36 14.91 -38.97
C VAL A 95 0.41 14.07 -37.69
N ALA A 96 -0.72 14.02 -36.98
CA ALA A 96 -0.95 13.13 -35.85
C ALA A 96 -1.43 11.77 -36.35
N VAL A 97 -1.05 10.69 -35.66
CA VAL A 97 -1.48 9.32 -35.97
C VAL A 97 -2.43 8.85 -34.88
N LEU A 98 -3.62 8.41 -35.25
CA LEU A 98 -4.60 7.82 -34.34
C LEU A 98 -4.94 6.40 -34.81
N VAL A 99 -4.61 5.41 -33.99
CA VAL A 99 -4.79 3.98 -34.29
C VAL A 99 -5.92 3.41 -33.44
N LEU A 100 -6.95 2.82 -34.07
CA LEU A 100 -8.05 2.15 -33.36
C LEU A 100 -7.88 0.64 -33.38
N LEU A 101 -7.77 0.02 -32.21
CA LEU A 101 -7.25 -1.35 -32.10
C LEU A 101 -8.27 -2.45 -32.42
N ALA A 102 -9.57 -2.17 -32.32
CA ALA A 102 -10.61 -3.19 -32.35
C ALA A 102 -10.61 -4.08 -33.61
N SER A 103 -10.15 -3.55 -34.74
CA SER A 103 -10.16 -4.19 -36.06
C SER A 103 -8.76 -4.44 -36.64
N LEU A 104 -7.71 -4.34 -35.81
CA LEU A 104 -6.32 -4.42 -36.25
C LEU A 104 -5.58 -5.61 -35.64
N SER A 105 -4.60 -6.10 -36.38
CA SER A 105 -3.82 -7.28 -36.07
C SER A 105 -2.83 -6.94 -34.98
N LYS A 106 -2.94 -7.71 -33.90
CA LYS A 106 -2.05 -7.66 -32.75
C LYS A 106 -0.58 -7.66 -33.18
N SER A 107 -0.16 -8.54 -34.10
CA SER A 107 1.25 -8.65 -34.52
C SER A 107 1.77 -7.41 -35.23
N ARG A 108 0.95 -6.78 -36.07
CA ARG A 108 1.33 -5.56 -36.82
C ARG A 108 1.43 -4.35 -35.91
N VAL A 109 0.46 -4.18 -35.01
CA VAL A 109 0.49 -3.12 -33.99
C VAL A 109 1.73 -3.27 -33.11
N ILE A 110 2.04 -4.48 -32.62
CA ILE A 110 3.26 -4.73 -31.84
C ILE A 110 4.52 -4.38 -32.64
N THR A 111 4.58 -4.78 -33.91
CA THR A 111 5.74 -4.49 -34.77
C THR A 111 5.97 -2.98 -34.89
N GLY A 112 4.91 -2.23 -35.20
CA GLY A 112 4.94 -0.77 -35.30
C GLY A 112 5.36 -0.08 -34.00
N LEU A 113 4.80 -0.52 -32.87
CA LEU A 113 5.09 0.05 -31.55
C LEU A 113 6.49 -0.29 -31.09
N LYS A 114 6.93 -1.55 -31.27
CA LYS A 114 8.29 -1.97 -30.92
C LYS A 114 9.31 -1.12 -31.64
N ARG A 115 9.13 -0.92 -32.94
CA ARG A 115 10.04 -0.10 -33.74
C ARG A 115 10.09 1.35 -33.28
N LEU A 116 8.94 1.95 -32.94
CA LEU A 116 8.88 3.29 -32.37
C LEU A 116 9.60 3.39 -31.01
N LEU A 117 9.33 2.45 -30.11
CA LEU A 117 9.92 2.44 -28.77
C LEU A 117 11.45 2.27 -28.80
N GLU A 118 11.97 1.53 -29.79
CA GLU A 118 13.41 1.26 -29.99
C GLU A 118 14.15 2.36 -30.79
N ASP A 119 13.46 3.38 -31.28
CA ASP A 119 14.05 4.43 -32.12
C ASP A 119 14.84 5.49 -31.31
N PHE A 120 16.16 5.54 -31.46
CA PHE A 120 17.02 6.53 -30.79
C PHE A 120 16.93 7.95 -31.36
N SER A 121 16.35 8.13 -32.55
CA SER A 121 16.19 9.44 -33.18
C SER A 121 15.04 10.25 -32.58
N VAL A 122 14.04 9.56 -32.01
CA VAL A 122 12.81 10.16 -31.49
C VAL A 122 12.70 9.98 -29.98
N SER A 123 12.42 11.05 -29.24
CA SER A 123 12.00 10.97 -27.84
C SER A 123 10.52 10.63 -27.75
N LYS A 124 10.15 9.61 -26.96
CA LYS A 124 8.75 9.19 -26.79
C LYS A 124 8.28 9.51 -25.39
N VAL A 125 7.31 10.42 -25.28
CA VAL A 125 6.79 10.91 -24.02
C VAL A 125 5.45 10.25 -23.70
N MET A 126 5.36 9.61 -22.56
CA MET A 126 4.19 8.83 -22.12
C MET A 126 3.78 9.25 -20.71
N HIS A 127 2.60 8.81 -20.30
CA HIS A 127 2.08 8.97 -18.94
C HIS A 127 1.56 7.63 -18.45
N ASN A 128 1.75 7.34 -17.16
CA ASN A 128 1.30 6.09 -16.55
C ASN A 128 1.93 4.85 -17.20
N ILE A 129 3.26 4.85 -17.30
CA ILE A 129 3.99 3.75 -17.92
C ILE A 129 3.77 2.43 -17.19
N HIS A 130 3.48 2.44 -15.89
CA HIS A 130 3.10 1.22 -15.16
C HIS A 130 1.96 0.47 -15.87
N ARG A 131 0.83 1.15 -16.15
CA ARG A 131 -0.32 0.55 -16.82
C ARG A 131 0.00 0.18 -18.28
N VAL A 132 0.70 1.05 -19.00
CA VAL A 132 1.03 0.88 -20.43
C VAL A 132 1.97 -0.30 -20.66
N ALA A 133 3.05 -0.40 -19.89
CA ALA A 133 4.07 -1.43 -20.04
C ALA A 133 3.50 -2.83 -19.76
N PHE A 134 2.72 -2.97 -18.68
CA PHE A 134 2.06 -4.23 -18.34
C PHE A 134 1.01 -4.64 -19.39
N TRP A 135 0.22 -3.69 -19.87
CA TRP A 135 -0.73 -3.95 -20.96
C TRP A 135 -0.01 -4.40 -22.22
N LEU A 136 1.04 -3.68 -22.66
CA LEU A 136 1.80 -4.03 -23.86
C LEU A 136 2.46 -5.41 -23.74
N HIS A 137 2.99 -5.75 -22.57
CA HIS A 137 3.54 -7.08 -22.31
C HIS A 137 2.48 -8.17 -22.47
N SER A 138 1.31 -7.99 -21.86
CA SER A 138 0.15 -8.90 -22.00
C SER A 138 -0.39 -8.93 -23.44
N PHE A 139 -0.26 -7.80 -24.14
CA PHE A 139 -0.53 -7.64 -25.56
C PHE A 139 0.62 -8.18 -26.44
N GLY A 140 1.59 -8.94 -25.93
CA GLY A 140 2.58 -9.66 -26.72
C GLY A 140 3.83 -8.87 -27.14
N LEU A 141 4.04 -7.67 -26.59
CA LEU A 141 5.29 -6.95 -26.79
C LEU A 141 6.38 -7.52 -25.87
N GLU A 142 7.24 -8.36 -26.42
CA GLU A 142 8.33 -8.98 -25.68
C GLU A 142 9.62 -8.15 -25.73
N ARG A 143 10.11 -7.82 -24.52
CA ARG A 143 11.43 -7.23 -24.21
C ARG A 143 11.88 -6.11 -25.18
N PRO A 144 11.13 -5.00 -25.28
CA PRO A 144 11.55 -3.87 -26.12
C PRO A 144 12.80 -3.21 -25.53
N THR A 145 13.73 -2.78 -26.38
CA THR A 145 14.88 -1.95 -25.95
C THR A 145 14.47 -0.48 -25.96
N LEU A 146 13.94 0.03 -24.85
CA LEU A 146 13.45 1.41 -24.81
C LEU A 146 14.58 2.42 -25.08
N ALA A 147 14.41 3.23 -26.12
CA ALA A 147 15.34 4.30 -26.48
C ALA A 147 14.66 5.65 -26.28
N LYS A 148 15.20 6.56 -25.45
CA LYS A 148 14.62 7.91 -25.19
C LYS A 148 13.11 7.90 -24.88
N CYS A 149 12.62 6.89 -24.17
CA CYS A 149 11.26 6.87 -23.63
C CYS A 149 11.23 7.64 -22.30
N VAL A 150 10.20 8.44 -22.08
CA VAL A 150 10.09 9.31 -20.89
C VAL A 150 8.70 9.15 -20.28
N ASP A 151 8.62 8.80 -18.99
CA ASP A 151 7.41 8.92 -18.19
C ASP A 151 7.29 10.34 -17.61
N LEU A 152 6.22 11.03 -17.95
CA LEU A 152 5.93 12.35 -17.37
C LEU A 152 5.71 12.31 -15.86
N GLN A 153 5.25 11.19 -15.29
CA GLN A 153 5.09 11.08 -13.84
C GLN A 153 6.45 11.04 -13.14
N LEU A 154 7.43 10.30 -13.67
CA LEU A 154 8.81 10.29 -13.15
C LEU A 154 9.46 11.66 -13.29
N LEU A 155 9.29 12.29 -14.45
CA LEU A 155 9.84 13.60 -14.70
C LEU A 155 9.28 14.64 -13.73
N PHE A 156 7.96 14.63 -13.52
CA PHE A 156 7.30 15.53 -12.57
C PHE A 156 7.79 15.31 -11.14
N GLU A 157 7.83 14.05 -10.69
CA GLU A 157 8.30 13.73 -9.34
C GLU A 157 9.76 14.14 -9.13
N SER A 158 10.60 13.99 -10.15
CA SER A 158 12.03 14.28 -10.04
C SER A 158 12.38 15.77 -10.15
N THR A 159 11.55 16.57 -10.83
CA THR A 159 11.90 17.96 -11.21
C THR A 159 10.96 19.02 -10.68
N VAL A 160 9.72 18.66 -10.29
CA VAL A 160 8.69 19.61 -9.87
C VAL A 160 8.33 19.41 -8.41
N ASP A 161 7.85 18.23 -8.04
CA ASP A 161 7.38 17.94 -6.68
C ASP A 161 7.63 16.47 -6.33
N LYS A 162 8.64 16.23 -5.49
CA LYS A 162 9.04 14.90 -5.02
C LYS A 162 7.97 14.22 -4.15
N THR A 163 7.02 14.98 -3.63
CA THR A 163 5.97 14.46 -2.74
C THR A 163 4.76 13.92 -3.51
N VAL A 164 4.63 14.28 -4.79
CA VAL A 164 3.50 13.90 -5.63
C VAL A 164 3.92 12.79 -6.58
N MET A 165 3.77 11.56 -6.08
CA MET A 165 3.81 10.38 -6.91
C MET A 165 2.59 10.30 -7.83
N ASN A 166 2.75 9.62 -8.96
CA ASN A 166 1.65 9.33 -9.89
C ASN A 166 0.86 10.57 -10.35
N ALA A 167 1.52 11.73 -10.46
CA ALA A 167 0.90 13.00 -10.84
C ALA A 167 -0.08 12.84 -12.02
N THR A 168 -1.27 13.41 -11.87
CA THR A 168 -2.26 13.46 -12.93
C THR A 168 -1.78 14.36 -14.07
N ILE A 169 -2.26 14.12 -15.29
CA ILE A 169 -1.98 15.03 -16.41
C ILE A 169 -2.37 16.47 -16.07
N LEU A 170 -3.46 16.69 -15.34
CA LEU A 170 -3.86 18.04 -14.95
C LEU A 170 -2.83 18.72 -14.04
N GLN A 171 -2.29 18.00 -13.05
CA GLN A 171 -1.21 18.52 -12.19
C GLN A 171 0.05 18.84 -13.01
N ILE A 172 0.45 17.93 -13.90
CA ILE A 172 1.64 18.11 -14.75
C ILE A 172 1.48 19.35 -15.64
N VAL A 173 0.31 19.50 -16.27
CA VAL A 173 0.04 20.58 -17.22
C VAL A 173 -0.10 21.93 -16.52
N ASN A 174 -0.70 21.98 -15.33
CA ASN A 174 -0.75 23.20 -14.51
C ASN A 174 0.66 23.78 -14.26
N CYS A 175 1.68 22.93 -14.13
CA CYS A 175 3.06 23.37 -13.89
C CYS A 175 3.83 23.75 -15.18
N CYS A 176 3.43 23.21 -16.33
CA CYS A 176 4.05 23.51 -17.63
C CYS A 176 3.41 24.73 -18.31
N SER A 177 2.08 24.79 -18.36
CA SER A 177 1.32 25.84 -19.06
C SER A 177 -0.08 26.05 -18.44
N PRO A 178 -0.24 27.01 -17.51
CA PRO A 178 -1.52 27.27 -16.82
C PRO A 178 -2.70 27.60 -17.77
N ASP A 179 -2.42 28.32 -18.87
CA ASP A 179 -3.43 28.68 -19.87
C ASP A 179 -3.93 27.45 -20.66
N MET A 180 -3.02 26.50 -20.93
CA MET A 180 -3.35 25.23 -21.58
C MET A 180 -4.08 24.30 -20.62
N ALA A 181 -3.75 24.33 -19.33
CA ALA A 181 -4.39 23.53 -18.30
C ALA A 181 -5.88 23.86 -18.13
N THR A 182 -6.24 25.16 -18.18
CA THR A 182 -7.64 25.61 -18.09
C THR A 182 -8.48 25.08 -19.26
N LYS A 183 -7.94 25.15 -20.48
CA LYS A 183 -8.59 24.62 -21.70
C LYS A 183 -8.68 23.09 -21.69
N PHE A 184 -7.63 22.42 -21.24
CA PHE A 184 -7.59 20.96 -21.12
C PHE A 184 -8.58 20.47 -20.05
N ALA A 185 -8.65 21.11 -18.88
CA ALA A 185 -9.60 20.77 -17.82
C ALA A 185 -11.06 20.86 -18.30
N GLN A 186 -11.42 21.92 -19.03
CA GLN A 186 -12.75 22.08 -19.62
C GLN A 186 -13.07 20.96 -20.63
N THR A 187 -12.09 20.57 -21.44
CA THR A 187 -12.23 19.52 -22.46
C THR A 187 -12.26 18.11 -21.85
N ALA A 188 -11.40 17.82 -20.88
CA ALA A 188 -11.28 16.54 -20.20
C ALA A 188 -12.43 16.26 -19.22
N TYR A 189 -12.92 17.28 -18.49
CA TYR A 189 -14.07 17.15 -17.58
C TYR A 189 -15.36 16.91 -18.36
N SER A 190 -15.58 17.64 -19.46
CA SER A 190 -16.72 17.42 -20.35
C SER A 190 -16.67 16.09 -21.12
N TYR A 191 -15.50 15.45 -21.19
CA TYR A 191 -15.25 14.17 -21.82
C TYR A 191 -15.45 12.97 -20.87
N LYS A 192 -14.83 12.98 -19.68
CA LYS A 192 -15.00 11.93 -18.66
C LYS A 192 -16.45 11.81 -18.17
N ALA A 193 -17.18 12.93 -18.09
CA ALA A 193 -18.59 12.92 -17.75
C ALA A 193 -19.52 12.32 -18.83
N LYS A 194 -19.04 12.16 -20.08
CA LYS A 194 -19.84 11.66 -21.23
C LYS A 194 -19.52 10.22 -21.63
N ILE A 195 -18.39 9.69 -21.18
CA ILE A 195 -18.04 8.28 -21.33
C ILE A 195 -18.47 7.55 -20.07
N ASP A 196 -19.63 6.91 -20.15
CA ASP A 196 -20.08 5.93 -19.18
C ASP A 196 -19.10 4.72 -19.20
N PRO A 197 -18.40 4.44 -18.08
CA PRO A 197 -17.49 3.30 -17.95
C PRO A 197 -18.13 1.95 -18.30
N LEU A 198 -19.46 1.83 -18.16
CA LEU A 198 -20.20 0.59 -18.36
C LEU A 198 -20.54 0.29 -19.83
N ARG A 199 -20.15 1.16 -20.78
CA ARG A 199 -20.45 0.97 -22.21
C ARG A 199 -19.18 0.77 -23.05
N SER A 200 -18.51 -0.37 -22.86
CA SER A 200 -17.51 -0.88 -23.81
C SER A 200 -18.04 -0.93 -25.25
N ARG A 201 -19.36 -1.15 -25.41
CA ARG A 201 -20.03 -1.19 -26.73
C ARG A 201 -19.85 0.08 -27.57
N LYS A 202 -19.70 1.29 -26.99
CA LYS A 202 -19.52 2.52 -27.80
C LYS A 202 -18.21 2.54 -28.59
N TRP A 203 -17.19 1.82 -28.15
CA TRP A 203 -15.91 1.69 -28.85
C TRP A 203 -15.98 0.68 -30.01
N THR A 204 -16.91 -0.27 -29.93
CA THR A 204 -17.11 -1.34 -30.92
C THR A 204 -18.32 -1.13 -31.83
N SER A 205 -19.24 -0.20 -31.51
CA SER A 205 -20.54 -0.05 -32.18
C SER A 205 -20.64 1.12 -33.18
N GLY A 206 -19.55 1.80 -33.52
CA GLY A 206 -19.56 2.86 -34.54
C GLY A 206 -18.26 3.68 -34.62
N PRO A 207 -18.08 4.50 -35.68
CA PRO A 207 -16.90 5.35 -35.84
C PRO A 207 -16.83 6.39 -34.70
N LEU A 208 -15.64 6.58 -34.12
CA LEU A 208 -15.43 7.58 -33.07
C LEU A 208 -15.78 8.97 -33.57
N SER A 209 -16.48 9.76 -32.75
CA SER A 209 -16.78 11.16 -33.10
C SER A 209 -15.49 11.97 -33.33
N LYS A 210 -15.50 12.92 -34.27
CA LYS A 210 -14.35 13.80 -34.53
C LYS A 210 -13.83 14.52 -33.27
N LYS A 211 -14.73 14.92 -32.36
CA LYS A 211 -14.37 15.55 -31.08
C LYS A 211 -13.54 14.61 -30.19
N LEU A 212 -13.90 13.33 -30.17
CA LEU A 212 -13.19 12.31 -29.40
C LEU A 212 -11.82 12.02 -30.02
N GLN A 213 -11.74 11.88 -31.34
CA GLN A 213 -10.47 11.73 -32.04
C GLN A 213 -9.52 12.91 -31.73
N GLN A 214 -10.03 14.14 -31.76
CA GLN A 214 -9.27 15.35 -31.43
C GLN A 214 -8.78 15.35 -29.97
N ALA A 215 -9.62 14.97 -29.01
CA ALA A 215 -9.22 14.92 -27.60
C ALA A 215 -8.09 13.92 -27.32
N LEU A 216 -8.08 12.78 -28.01
CA LEU A 216 -7.01 11.78 -27.88
C LEU A 216 -5.69 12.31 -28.44
N VAL A 217 -5.73 12.92 -29.62
CA VAL A 217 -4.56 13.53 -30.25
C VAL A 217 -4.02 14.70 -29.42
N GLN A 218 -4.91 15.56 -28.91
CA GLN A 218 -4.54 16.65 -28.00
C GLN A 218 -3.85 16.14 -26.74
N SER A 219 -4.28 14.99 -26.19
CA SER A 219 -3.61 14.39 -25.03
C SER A 219 -2.17 13.97 -25.35
N ALA A 220 -1.93 13.35 -26.52
CA ALA A 220 -0.58 13.03 -26.97
C ALA A 220 0.27 14.29 -27.22
N GLN A 221 -0.30 15.33 -27.83
CA GLN A 221 0.40 16.60 -28.05
C GLN A 221 0.81 17.25 -26.74
N LEU A 222 -0.08 17.23 -25.77
CA LEU A 222 0.16 17.76 -24.43
C LEU A 222 1.35 17.08 -23.78
N TYR A 223 1.51 15.76 -23.97
CA TYR A 223 2.66 15.04 -23.42
C TYR A 223 3.96 15.56 -24.01
N ALA A 224 4.03 15.68 -25.34
CA ALA A 224 5.20 16.22 -26.03
C ALA A 224 5.52 17.66 -25.58
N SER A 225 4.50 18.52 -25.50
CA SER A 225 4.66 19.92 -25.08
C SER A 225 5.19 20.03 -23.65
N CYS A 226 4.60 19.30 -22.69
CA CYS A 226 5.06 19.29 -21.30
C CYS A 226 6.53 18.90 -21.17
N TYR A 227 6.97 17.90 -21.94
CA TYR A 227 8.37 17.49 -21.95
C TYR A 227 9.27 18.56 -22.58
N THR A 228 8.93 19.10 -23.75
CA THR A 228 9.71 20.15 -24.42
C THR A 228 9.86 21.39 -23.52
N ASP A 229 8.78 21.82 -22.87
CA ASP A 229 8.80 22.95 -21.93
C ASP A 229 9.68 22.67 -20.71
N SER A 230 9.67 21.43 -20.21
CA SER A 230 10.54 21.03 -19.08
C SER A 230 12.02 21.05 -19.44
N GLN A 231 12.38 20.65 -20.67
CA GLN A 231 13.77 20.65 -21.16
C GLN A 231 14.32 22.06 -21.38
N ALA A 232 13.45 23.05 -21.60
CA ALA A 232 13.85 24.46 -21.71
C ALA A 232 14.24 25.09 -20.37
N LYS A 233 13.91 24.44 -19.23
CA LYS A 233 14.26 24.94 -17.90
C LYS A 233 15.69 24.54 -17.54
N PRO A 234 16.54 25.46 -17.03
CA PRO A 234 17.96 25.22 -16.76
C PRO A 234 18.26 24.30 -15.55
N SER A 235 17.26 23.66 -14.94
CA SER A 235 17.42 22.89 -13.70
C SER A 235 17.48 21.37 -13.94
N VAL A 236 18.56 20.76 -13.43
CA VAL A 236 18.83 19.33 -13.20
C VAL A 236 18.65 18.40 -14.41
N LYS A 237 19.77 17.90 -14.94
CA LYS A 237 19.81 16.79 -15.90
C LYS A 237 19.38 15.47 -15.22
N VAL A 238 18.09 15.22 -15.09
CA VAL A 238 17.56 13.92 -14.64
C VAL A 238 17.65 12.91 -15.77
N ASN A 239 18.21 11.73 -15.51
CA ASN A 239 18.26 10.62 -16.48
C ASN A 239 16.90 9.88 -16.53
N CYS A 240 15.84 10.61 -16.88
CA CYS A 240 14.46 10.10 -16.87
C CYS A 240 14.25 8.92 -17.82
N ALA A 241 15.05 8.81 -18.89
CA ALA A 241 14.99 7.68 -19.81
C ALA A 241 15.43 6.35 -19.18
N THR A 242 16.44 6.39 -18.32
CA THR A 242 16.88 5.21 -17.57
C THR A 242 15.83 4.81 -16.53
N MET A 243 15.33 5.78 -15.75
CA MET A 243 14.22 5.57 -14.80
C MET A 243 12.98 4.98 -15.48
N THR A 244 12.63 5.48 -16.67
CA THR A 244 11.53 4.97 -17.48
C THR A 244 11.75 3.52 -17.92
N SER A 245 12.99 3.16 -18.24
CA SER A 245 13.35 1.80 -18.62
C SER A 245 13.25 0.83 -17.45
N ASP A 246 13.65 1.25 -16.25
CA ASP A 246 13.48 0.44 -15.05
C ASP A 246 12.01 0.32 -14.65
N ARG A 247 11.26 1.43 -14.75
CA ARG A 247 9.81 1.45 -14.55
C ARG A 247 9.09 0.45 -15.42
N TRP A 248 9.50 0.32 -16.69
CA TRP A 248 8.93 -0.65 -17.60
C TRP A 248 9.12 -2.09 -17.12
N LYS A 249 10.30 -2.43 -16.59
CA LYS A 249 10.59 -3.76 -16.04
C LYS A 249 9.78 -4.02 -14.77
N PHE A 250 9.74 -3.03 -13.87
CA PHE A 250 9.01 -3.12 -12.60
C PHE A 250 7.50 -3.24 -12.84
N ALA A 251 6.96 -2.50 -13.81
CA ALA A 251 5.57 -2.58 -14.21
C ALA A 251 5.15 -3.99 -14.63
N ILE A 252 6.01 -4.74 -15.34
CA ILE A 252 5.70 -6.12 -15.73
C ILE A 252 5.64 -7.01 -14.48
N THR A 253 6.62 -6.88 -13.58
CA THR A 253 6.72 -7.68 -12.35
C THR A 253 5.56 -7.39 -11.40
N ASN A 254 5.23 -6.11 -11.22
CA ASN A 254 4.17 -5.63 -10.34
C ASN A 254 2.79 -5.56 -11.02
N GLN A 255 2.61 -6.24 -12.16
CA GLN A 255 1.33 -6.34 -12.87
C GLN A 255 0.64 -4.99 -13.18
N GLY A 256 1.45 -3.98 -13.53
CA GLY A 256 1.01 -2.65 -13.89
C GLY A 256 0.65 -1.73 -12.72
N HIS A 257 0.85 -2.20 -11.48
CA HIS A 257 0.68 -1.40 -10.28
C HIS A 257 1.95 -0.60 -9.96
N PRO A 258 1.80 0.65 -9.49
CA PRO A 258 2.94 1.45 -9.03
C PRO A 258 3.55 0.83 -7.77
N ALA A 259 4.87 0.84 -7.70
CA ALA A 259 5.60 0.49 -6.50
C ALA A 259 6.17 1.74 -5.83
N ILE A 260 6.07 1.74 -4.51
CA ILE A 260 6.45 2.83 -3.64
C ILE A 260 7.64 2.39 -2.82
N TRP A 261 8.55 3.35 -2.63
CA TRP A 261 9.68 3.26 -1.73
C TRP A 261 9.61 4.38 -0.72
N PHE A 262 10.32 4.28 0.39
CA PHE A 262 10.35 5.32 1.41
C PHE A 262 11.76 5.89 1.51
N ASP A 263 11.89 7.19 1.29
CA ASP A 263 13.15 7.90 1.22
C ASP A 263 13.58 8.38 2.62
N PRO A 264 14.58 7.74 3.27
CA PRO A 264 14.98 8.11 4.63
C PRO A 264 15.54 9.53 4.73
N GLU A 265 16.14 10.05 3.65
CA GLU A 265 16.69 11.41 3.61
C GLU A 265 15.59 12.48 3.51
N HIS A 266 14.39 12.07 3.11
CA HIS A 266 13.22 12.94 2.97
C HIS A 266 12.08 12.47 3.88
N TYR A 267 12.42 12.20 5.14
CA TYR A 267 11.46 11.87 6.20
C TYR A 267 10.53 10.71 5.85
N TYR A 268 11.07 9.66 5.21
CA TYR A 268 10.35 8.45 4.83
C TYR A 268 9.12 8.70 3.94
N GLN A 269 9.10 9.79 3.18
CA GLN A 269 8.02 10.05 2.24
C GLN A 269 8.01 9.01 1.11
N PRO A 270 6.81 8.58 0.64
CA PRO A 270 6.69 7.70 -0.50
C PRO A 270 7.31 8.32 -1.77
N ARG A 271 8.11 7.53 -2.48
CA ARG A 271 8.75 7.86 -3.75
C ARG A 271 8.59 6.72 -4.74
N SER A 272 8.58 7.04 -6.03
CA SER A 272 8.68 6.02 -7.06
C SER A 272 10.01 5.29 -6.93
N LEU A 273 10.01 3.95 -6.95
CA LEU A 273 11.22 3.13 -6.78
C LEU A 273 12.34 3.55 -7.75
N GLU A 274 11.98 3.92 -8.98
CA GLU A 274 12.94 4.30 -10.03
C GLU A 274 13.65 5.63 -9.72
N CYS A 275 13.01 6.52 -8.96
CA CYS A 275 13.61 7.78 -8.52
C CYS A 275 14.74 7.60 -7.53
N LEU A 276 14.80 6.47 -6.82
CA LEU A 276 15.83 6.19 -5.82
C LEU A 276 16.94 5.28 -6.35
N VAL A 277 16.62 4.42 -7.34
CA VAL A 277 17.62 3.60 -8.01
C VAL A 277 18.48 4.43 -8.98
N SER A 278 17.89 5.42 -9.67
CA SER A 278 18.58 6.18 -10.73
C SER A 278 19.41 7.38 -10.24
N THR A 279 19.33 7.78 -8.98
CA THR A 279 20.13 8.88 -8.41
C THR A 279 21.60 8.51 -8.18
N ALA A 280 22.00 7.28 -8.52
CA ALA A 280 23.36 6.73 -8.42
C ALA A 280 24.35 7.29 -9.48
N ALA A 281 24.31 8.60 -9.77
CA ALA A 281 25.44 9.25 -10.42
C ALA A 281 26.66 9.31 -9.48
N ASP A 282 26.41 9.32 -8.16
CA ASP A 282 27.39 9.09 -7.11
C ASP A 282 27.03 7.79 -6.37
N ASN A 283 27.97 6.84 -6.30
CA ASN A 283 27.83 5.50 -5.71
C ASN A 283 27.53 5.46 -4.19
N SER A 284 26.99 6.52 -3.57
CA SER A 284 26.94 6.61 -2.10
C SER A 284 25.76 5.90 -1.45
N THR A 285 24.62 5.68 -2.10
CA THR A 285 23.48 4.99 -1.45
C THR A 285 22.48 4.44 -2.46
N VAL A 286 22.70 3.21 -2.96
CA VAL A 286 21.57 2.41 -3.43
C VAL A 286 20.78 2.04 -2.18
N ILE A 287 19.57 2.59 -1.98
CA ILE A 287 18.71 2.16 -0.88
C ILE A 287 18.07 0.84 -1.32
N PRO A 288 18.53 -0.33 -0.83
CA PRO A 288 17.96 -1.59 -1.25
C PRO A 288 16.58 -1.76 -0.62
N ALA A 289 15.74 -2.56 -1.26
CA ALA A 289 14.52 -2.96 -0.60
C ALA A 289 14.80 -3.88 0.59
N PRO A 290 14.37 -3.57 1.84
CA PRO A 290 14.41 -4.53 2.93
C PRO A 290 13.72 -5.79 2.48
N LYS A 291 14.43 -6.89 2.58
CA LYS A 291 13.90 -8.20 2.31
C LYS A 291 13.12 -8.64 3.54
N LEU A 292 12.00 -9.32 3.31
CA LEU A 292 11.32 -10.02 4.39
C LEU A 292 12.23 -11.14 4.87
N GLU A 293 12.66 -11.07 6.13
CA GLU A 293 13.60 -12.02 6.73
C GLU A 293 12.89 -12.79 7.84
N LEU A 294 12.80 -14.10 7.69
CA LEU A 294 12.19 -14.98 8.68
C LEU A 294 13.26 -15.43 9.68
N GLU A 295 13.12 -15.00 10.92
CA GLU A 295 14.00 -15.35 12.03
C GLU A 295 13.32 -16.40 12.92
N CYS A 296 14.03 -17.50 13.18
CA CYS A 296 13.57 -18.58 14.03
C CYS A 296 14.74 -19.42 14.53
N GLU A 297 14.93 -19.48 15.85
CA GLU A 297 15.93 -20.36 16.48
C GLU A 297 15.24 -21.64 16.96
N LEU A 298 15.27 -22.70 16.16
CA LEU A 298 14.60 -23.96 16.54
C LEU A 298 15.30 -24.73 17.67
N GLU A 299 16.60 -24.56 17.82
CA GLU A 299 17.41 -25.38 18.72
C GLU A 299 16.98 -25.33 20.20
N PRO A 300 16.70 -24.16 20.81
CA PRO A 300 16.16 -24.09 22.16
C PRO A 300 14.88 -24.89 22.35
N LEU A 301 13.98 -24.90 21.36
CA LEU A 301 12.75 -25.68 21.43
C LEU A 301 13.03 -27.18 21.34
N LEU A 302 13.89 -27.59 20.40
CA LEU A 302 14.24 -28.99 20.20
C LEU A 302 15.03 -29.56 21.39
N ASN A 303 15.77 -28.73 22.11
CA ASN A 303 16.49 -29.12 23.33
C ASN A 303 15.57 -29.47 24.50
N LEU A 304 14.29 -29.11 24.44
CA LEU A 304 13.31 -29.56 25.43
C LEU A 304 12.88 -31.02 25.21
N LEU A 305 13.05 -31.54 24.00
CA LEU A 305 12.58 -32.86 23.60
C LEU A 305 13.58 -33.97 23.98
N PRO A 306 13.11 -35.21 24.19
CA PRO A 306 13.98 -36.38 24.20
C PRO A 306 14.79 -36.48 22.91
N ALA A 307 16.02 -36.99 23.01
CA ALA A 307 16.95 -37.10 21.88
C ALA A 307 16.33 -37.80 20.67
N SER A 308 15.55 -38.87 20.89
CA SER A 308 14.90 -39.63 19.83
C SER A 308 13.92 -38.79 18.99
N PHE A 309 13.17 -37.87 19.62
CA PHE A 309 12.22 -37.00 18.92
C PHE A 309 12.95 -35.85 18.23
N LYS A 310 13.95 -35.28 18.89
CA LYS A 310 14.83 -34.25 18.29
C LYS A 310 15.49 -34.78 17.01
N ASP A 311 16.10 -35.95 17.07
CA ASP A 311 16.78 -36.59 15.94
C ASP A 311 15.80 -36.88 14.79
N ALA A 312 14.59 -37.36 15.12
CA ALA A 312 13.55 -37.62 14.12
C ALA A 312 13.12 -36.34 13.39
N ILE A 313 13.04 -35.20 14.09
CA ILE A 313 12.74 -33.90 13.48
C ILE A 313 13.91 -33.42 12.61
N LEU A 314 15.14 -33.51 13.12
CA LEU A 314 16.33 -33.06 12.37
C LEU A 314 16.61 -33.89 11.11
N ALA A 315 16.15 -35.14 11.07
CA ALA A 315 16.23 -35.98 9.89
C ALA A 315 15.25 -35.58 8.76
N LEU A 316 14.32 -34.65 9.00
CA LEU A 316 13.39 -34.18 7.98
C LEU A 316 14.06 -33.15 7.06
N ASN A 317 13.94 -33.36 5.75
CA ASN A 317 14.48 -32.42 4.74
C ASN A 317 13.93 -30.99 4.89
N ASN A 318 12.72 -30.84 5.45
CA ASN A 318 12.00 -29.59 5.62
C ASN A 318 11.76 -29.25 7.11
N TYR A 319 12.66 -29.64 8.02
CA TYR A 319 12.47 -29.40 9.45
C TYR A 319 12.37 -27.89 9.80
N HIS A 320 12.91 -26.99 8.98
CA HIS A 320 12.74 -25.54 9.13
C HIS A 320 11.28 -25.06 8.96
N ASP A 321 10.43 -25.86 8.31
CA ASP A 321 9.00 -25.59 8.11
C ASP A 321 8.13 -26.08 9.28
N LEU A 322 8.74 -26.60 10.36
CA LEU A 322 8.06 -27.11 11.54
C LEU A 322 7.07 -26.09 12.12
N ILE A 323 5.82 -26.49 12.34
CA ILE A 323 4.75 -25.62 12.85
C ILE A 323 4.47 -25.94 14.31
N ASP A 324 4.07 -27.17 14.58
CA ASP A 324 3.68 -27.64 15.91
C ASP A 324 4.24 -29.04 16.14
N ILE A 325 4.65 -29.34 17.38
CA ILE A 325 4.99 -30.67 17.88
C ILE A 325 3.92 -31.06 18.91
N CYS A 326 3.29 -32.22 18.74
CA CYS A 326 2.22 -32.72 19.60
C CYS A 326 2.67 -34.00 20.31
N ILE A 327 2.62 -34.00 21.63
CA ILE A 327 3.14 -35.07 22.49
C ILE A 327 2.10 -35.33 23.57
N ASP A 328 1.38 -36.45 23.46
CA ASP A 328 0.32 -36.82 24.39
C ASP A 328 0.56 -38.22 24.95
N THR A 329 0.45 -38.38 26.27
CA THR A 329 0.61 -39.66 26.95
C THR A 329 -0.33 -40.72 26.35
N GLY A 330 0.22 -41.89 26.03
CA GLY A 330 -0.52 -42.99 25.41
C GLY A 330 -0.82 -42.80 23.92
N ARG A 331 -0.29 -41.74 23.27
CA ARG A 331 -0.40 -41.53 21.83
C ARG A 331 0.97 -41.51 21.16
N VAL A 332 0.97 -41.75 19.85
CA VAL A 332 2.15 -41.61 19.01
C VAL A 332 2.49 -40.13 18.86
N PRO A 333 3.72 -39.68 19.17
CA PRO A 333 4.12 -38.29 19.03
C PRO A 333 4.24 -37.92 17.55
N PHE A 334 3.84 -36.71 17.20
CA PHE A 334 3.87 -36.23 15.81
C PHE A 334 4.18 -34.74 15.72
N ALA A 335 4.65 -34.32 14.55
CA ALA A 335 4.88 -32.94 14.20
C ALA A 335 4.12 -32.54 12.94
N TYR A 336 3.81 -31.26 12.80
CA TYR A 336 3.33 -30.67 11.55
C TYR A 336 4.43 -29.88 10.87
N THR A 337 4.69 -30.12 9.58
CA THR A 337 5.64 -29.34 8.75
C THR A 337 4.91 -28.47 7.72
N GLY A 338 3.59 -28.34 7.85
CA GLY A 338 2.73 -27.72 6.86
C GLY A 338 1.26 -28.03 7.12
N LYS A 339 0.37 -27.35 6.39
CA LYS A 339 -1.08 -27.60 6.49
C LYS A 339 -1.39 -29.04 6.09
N LYS A 340 -1.94 -29.83 7.02
CA LYS A 340 -2.25 -31.26 6.85
C LYS A 340 -1.03 -32.14 6.53
N GLN A 341 0.20 -31.67 6.80
CA GLN A 341 1.42 -32.45 6.62
C GLN A 341 1.90 -32.92 7.99
N ARG A 342 1.54 -34.16 8.36
CA ARG A 342 1.87 -34.75 9.66
C ARG A 342 3.00 -35.76 9.52
N VAL A 343 3.99 -35.66 10.39
CA VAL A 343 5.13 -36.58 10.46
C VAL A 343 5.15 -37.23 11.84
N VAL A 344 5.30 -38.55 11.88
CA VAL A 344 5.42 -39.31 13.13
C VAL A 344 6.86 -39.23 13.63
N LEU A 345 7.04 -39.03 14.94
CA LEU A 345 8.37 -38.85 15.55
C LEU A 345 8.95 -40.15 16.14
N SER A 346 8.11 -41.16 16.40
CA SER A 346 8.59 -42.46 16.89
C SER A 346 8.85 -43.44 15.74
N LYS A 347 9.94 -44.22 15.84
CA LYS A 347 10.37 -45.15 14.79
C LYS A 347 9.39 -46.32 14.57
N ASP A 348 8.83 -46.85 15.65
CA ASP A 348 7.99 -48.08 15.62
C ASP A 348 6.52 -47.81 15.99
N GLY A 349 6.07 -46.55 15.94
CA GLY A 349 4.73 -46.18 16.42
C GLY A 349 4.58 -46.31 17.95
N ALA A 350 5.69 -46.31 18.69
CA ALA A 350 5.68 -46.27 20.14
C ALA A 350 4.92 -45.04 20.65
N THR A 351 4.14 -45.24 21.72
CA THR A 351 3.37 -44.19 22.37
C THR A 351 4.21 -43.47 23.43
N VAL A 352 3.88 -42.21 23.68
CA VAL A 352 4.53 -41.37 24.71
C VAL A 352 4.21 -41.90 26.11
N SER A 353 5.23 -42.05 26.96
CA SER A 353 5.07 -42.39 28.38
C SER A 353 4.89 -41.15 29.25
N LYS A 354 4.43 -41.34 30.50
CA LYS A 354 4.41 -40.24 31.49
C LYS A 354 5.81 -39.68 31.76
N ASP A 355 6.82 -40.54 31.78
CA ASP A 355 8.22 -40.13 32.00
C ASP A 355 8.72 -39.21 30.89
N THR A 356 8.26 -39.41 29.65
CA THR A 356 8.59 -38.52 28.53
C THR A 356 8.08 -37.09 28.76
N ILE A 357 6.84 -36.96 29.27
CA ILE A 357 6.27 -35.66 29.61
C ILE A 357 7.06 -35.03 30.78
N ALA A 358 7.39 -35.82 31.80
CA ALA A 358 8.16 -35.37 32.96
C ALA A 358 9.57 -34.90 32.56
N GLU A 359 10.24 -35.58 31.62
CA GLU A 359 11.52 -35.15 31.05
C GLU A 359 11.41 -33.77 30.38
N ILE A 360 10.40 -33.59 29.51
CA ILE A 360 10.20 -32.30 28.81
C ILE A 360 9.91 -31.16 29.81
N LEU A 361 9.08 -31.43 30.82
CA LEU A 361 8.78 -30.46 31.88
C LEU A 361 10.03 -30.13 32.71
N THR A 362 10.89 -31.11 32.97
CA THR A 362 12.17 -30.89 33.66
C THR A 362 13.08 -30.00 32.82
N ASN A 363 13.20 -30.27 31.52
CA ASN A 363 13.99 -29.46 30.58
C ASN A 363 13.46 -28.03 30.46
N LEU A 364 12.15 -27.82 30.58
CA LEU A 364 11.52 -26.50 30.61
C LEU A 364 11.85 -25.69 31.88
N GLY A 365 12.35 -26.36 32.94
CA GLY A 365 12.58 -25.75 34.26
C GLY A 365 11.45 -25.99 35.26
N GLY A 366 10.62 -27.01 35.03
CA GLY A 366 9.54 -27.45 35.92
C GLY A 366 8.18 -26.80 35.65
N GLU A 367 7.13 -27.35 36.27
CA GLU A 367 5.76 -26.87 36.06
C GLU A 367 5.50 -25.44 36.53
N MET A 368 6.33 -24.90 37.43
CA MET A 368 6.22 -23.51 37.91
C MET A 368 6.47 -22.47 36.80
N ARG A 369 7.07 -22.88 35.68
CA ARG A 369 7.21 -22.06 34.46
C ARG A 369 5.90 -21.94 33.68
N ILE A 370 4.91 -22.78 33.96
CA ILE A 370 3.62 -22.78 33.28
C ILE A 370 2.73 -21.76 33.95
N GLY A 371 2.29 -20.76 33.19
CA GLY A 371 1.34 -19.74 33.61
C GLY A 371 -0.04 -20.31 33.92
N SER A 372 -0.87 -19.49 34.56
CA SER A 372 -2.26 -19.85 34.91
C SER A 372 -3.17 -20.12 33.69
N ASP A 373 -2.74 -19.74 32.50
CA ASP A 373 -3.40 -19.99 31.22
C ASP A 373 -2.94 -21.31 30.54
N ASN A 374 -2.18 -22.14 31.26
CA ASN A 374 -1.59 -23.40 30.78
C ASN A 374 -0.59 -23.20 29.62
N ARG A 375 0.10 -22.05 29.59
CA ARG A 375 1.15 -21.77 28.62
C ARG A 375 2.48 -21.51 29.30
N ALA A 376 3.54 -21.88 28.59
CA ALA A 376 4.92 -21.51 28.89
C ALA A 376 5.63 -21.17 27.58
N GLY A 377 6.74 -20.47 27.67
CA GLY A 377 7.67 -20.26 26.58
C GLY A 377 9.09 -20.54 27.01
N ILE A 378 10.03 -20.15 26.18
CA ILE A 378 11.46 -20.25 26.44
C ILE A 378 12.01 -18.83 26.52
N ASP A 379 12.84 -18.55 27.51
CA ASP A 379 13.41 -17.22 27.73
C ASP A 379 14.06 -16.68 26.44
N ARG A 380 13.70 -15.45 26.06
CA ARG A 380 14.16 -14.74 24.85
C ARG A 380 13.68 -15.34 23.52
N GLN A 381 12.80 -16.33 23.54
CA GLN A 381 12.29 -17.00 22.35
C GLN A 381 10.79 -16.74 22.15
N LEU A 382 10.32 -16.96 20.92
CA LEU A 382 8.91 -16.82 20.55
C LEU A 382 8.13 -18.14 20.59
N HIS A 383 8.78 -19.25 20.96
CA HIS A 383 8.11 -20.55 21.02
C HIS A 383 7.08 -20.60 22.13
N ARG A 384 6.00 -21.34 21.89
CA ARG A 384 4.91 -21.50 22.84
C ARG A 384 4.69 -22.97 23.15
N ILE A 385 4.77 -23.34 24.41
CA ILE A 385 4.45 -24.65 24.95
C ILE A 385 3.10 -24.55 25.64
N SER A 386 2.09 -25.22 25.11
CA SER A 386 0.76 -25.31 25.72
C SER A 386 0.56 -26.68 26.33
N VAL A 387 0.10 -26.74 27.57
CA VAL A 387 -0.08 -28.00 28.30
C VAL A 387 -1.54 -28.38 28.43
N MET A 388 -1.82 -29.69 28.44
CA MET A 388 -3.12 -30.25 28.80
C MET A 388 -3.03 -30.96 30.14
N ARG A 389 -3.91 -30.57 31.07
CA ARG A 389 -3.97 -31.11 32.43
C ARG A 389 -5.19 -31.99 32.64
N SER A 390 -5.02 -33.03 33.45
CA SER A 390 -6.09 -33.90 33.90
C SER A 390 -6.96 -33.20 34.96
N LYS A 391 -8.03 -33.84 35.41
CA LYS A 391 -8.88 -33.33 36.51
C LYS A 391 -8.14 -33.24 37.85
N THR A 392 -7.03 -33.96 38.00
CA THR A 392 -6.17 -33.92 39.19
C THR A 392 -4.93 -33.06 38.94
N ASP A 393 -5.00 -32.14 37.99
CA ASP A 393 -3.96 -31.19 37.61
C ASP A 393 -2.68 -31.80 37.00
N GLU A 394 -2.59 -33.12 36.84
CA GLU A 394 -1.43 -33.78 36.18
C GLU A 394 -1.36 -33.39 34.69
N VAL A 395 -0.20 -32.90 34.23
CA VAL A 395 0.07 -32.65 32.80
C VAL A 395 0.19 -33.98 32.06
N PHE A 396 -0.63 -34.19 31.03
CA PHE A 396 -0.60 -35.42 30.22
C PHE A 396 -0.34 -35.20 28.73
N GLY A 397 -0.37 -33.95 28.26
CA GLY A 397 -0.11 -33.63 26.86
C GLY A 397 0.45 -32.23 26.65
N LEU A 398 1.18 -32.07 25.54
CA LEU A 398 1.93 -30.87 25.18
C LEU A 398 1.73 -30.55 23.71
N THR A 399 1.51 -29.27 23.40
CA THR A 399 1.64 -28.71 22.05
C THR A 399 2.72 -27.65 22.06
N MET A 400 3.82 -27.90 21.33
CA MET A 400 4.94 -26.98 21.21
C MET A 400 4.90 -26.31 19.84
N ARG A 401 4.54 -25.03 19.82
CA ARG A 401 4.41 -24.21 18.62
C ARG A 401 5.70 -23.46 18.32
N VAL A 402 6.14 -23.55 17.07
CA VAL A 402 7.32 -22.83 16.57
C VAL A 402 6.98 -21.36 16.38
N GLY A 403 7.55 -20.51 17.24
CA GLY A 403 7.51 -19.06 17.09
C GLY A 403 8.48 -18.56 16.04
N ARG A 404 8.07 -17.52 15.30
CA ARG A 404 8.86 -16.91 14.23
C ARG A 404 8.69 -15.39 14.28
N ALA A 405 9.79 -14.68 14.05
CA ALA A 405 9.77 -13.25 13.77
C ALA A 405 9.93 -13.05 12.26
N LEU A 406 9.13 -12.15 11.69
CA LEU A 406 9.29 -11.72 10.30
C LEU A 406 9.76 -10.27 10.33
N ARG A 407 11.05 -10.06 10.09
CA ARG A 407 11.64 -8.73 10.05
C ARG A 407 11.23 -8.03 8.77
N ASN A 408 11.09 -6.71 8.86
CA ASN A 408 10.68 -5.81 7.76
C ASN A 408 9.23 -6.00 7.29
N ALA A 409 8.38 -6.66 8.08
CA ALA A 409 6.95 -6.72 7.83
C ALA A 409 6.28 -5.32 7.90
N ALA A 410 6.80 -4.42 8.71
CA ALA A 410 6.27 -3.06 8.88
C ALA A 410 6.62 -2.10 7.73
N CYS A 411 7.47 -2.52 6.77
CA CYS A 411 7.88 -1.67 5.66
C CYS A 411 6.71 -1.16 4.81
N VAL A 412 5.60 -1.91 4.72
CA VAL A 412 4.38 -1.48 4.04
C VAL A 412 3.76 -0.20 4.64
N LEU A 413 4.13 0.15 5.88
CA LEU A 413 3.62 1.28 6.66
C LEU A 413 4.70 2.31 7.01
N THR A 414 5.87 2.28 6.38
CA THR A 414 7.01 3.12 6.81
C THR A 414 6.69 4.62 6.83
N ASP A 415 5.98 5.15 5.85
CA ASP A 415 5.50 6.54 5.85
C ASP A 415 4.53 6.83 7.01
N LEU A 416 3.56 5.94 7.25
CA LEU A 416 2.62 6.06 8.37
C LEU A 416 3.33 6.04 9.72
N LEU A 417 4.38 5.21 9.84
CA LEU A 417 5.07 5.00 11.10
C LEU A 417 6.11 6.08 11.39
N LEU A 418 6.88 6.49 10.38
CA LEU A 418 8.13 7.21 10.56
C LEU A 418 8.17 8.61 9.91
N SER A 419 7.22 8.95 9.03
CA SER A 419 7.23 10.29 8.43
C SER A 419 6.76 11.36 9.41
N GLU A 420 7.32 12.57 9.33
CA GLU A 420 6.93 13.69 10.21
C GLU A 420 5.43 14.00 10.15
N HIS A 421 4.76 13.74 9.03
CA HIS A 421 3.33 14.00 8.84
C HIS A 421 2.43 13.03 9.60
N HIS A 422 2.92 11.83 9.89
CA HIS A 422 2.12 10.72 10.39
C HIS A 422 2.69 10.02 11.63
N ALA A 423 3.94 10.28 12.01
CA ALA A 423 4.61 9.63 13.13
C ALA A 423 3.89 9.84 14.47
N ASN A 424 3.11 10.91 14.64
CA ASN A 424 2.31 11.14 15.85
C ASN A 424 0.92 10.49 15.83
N LYS A 425 0.53 9.81 14.75
CA LYS A 425 -0.80 9.24 14.57
C LYS A 425 -0.93 7.91 15.30
N SER A 426 -2.02 7.76 16.04
CA SER A 426 -2.38 6.48 16.66
C SER A 426 -2.95 5.54 15.60
N VAL A 427 -2.46 4.29 15.57
CA VAL A 427 -2.77 3.30 14.52
C VAL A 427 -3.45 2.06 15.10
N LEU A 428 -4.61 1.69 14.54
CA LEU A 428 -5.29 0.44 14.88
C LEU A 428 -5.12 -0.58 13.75
N VAL A 429 -4.50 -1.71 14.06
CA VAL A 429 -4.33 -2.83 13.14
C VAL A 429 -5.51 -3.79 13.29
N LEU A 430 -6.32 -3.91 12.25
CA LEU A 430 -7.46 -4.83 12.19
C LEU A 430 -7.12 -6.08 11.38
N GLY A 431 -7.83 -7.17 11.64
CA GLY A 431 -7.69 -8.40 10.88
C GLY A 431 -8.28 -9.61 11.58
N HIS A 432 -8.60 -10.62 10.78
CA HIS A 432 -9.09 -11.91 11.27
C HIS A 432 -7.96 -12.69 11.99
N PRO A 433 -8.29 -13.74 12.78
CA PRO A 433 -7.29 -14.64 13.31
C PRO A 433 -6.37 -15.19 12.21
N GLY A 434 -5.06 -15.11 12.42
CA GLY A 434 -4.06 -15.59 11.46
C GLY A 434 -3.74 -14.64 10.29
N SER A 435 -4.26 -13.41 10.26
CA SER A 435 -3.93 -12.40 9.23
C SER A 435 -2.54 -11.78 9.36
N GLY A 436 -1.82 -12.06 10.45
CA GLY A 436 -0.47 -11.54 10.70
C GLY A 436 -0.40 -10.26 11.54
N LYS A 437 -1.47 -9.91 12.30
CA LYS A 437 -1.50 -8.71 13.17
C LYS A 437 -0.30 -8.61 14.10
N THR A 438 -0.06 -9.66 14.89
CA THR A 438 1.05 -9.71 15.84
C THR A 438 2.41 -9.71 15.14
N THR A 439 2.51 -10.33 13.97
CA THR A 439 3.73 -10.27 13.14
C THR A 439 4.04 -8.84 12.72
N LEU A 440 3.03 -8.10 12.26
CA LEU A 440 3.18 -6.70 11.89
C LEU A 440 3.50 -5.82 13.10
N ILE A 441 2.71 -5.90 14.17
CA ILE A 441 2.92 -5.06 15.37
C ILE A 441 4.27 -5.30 16.02
N ARG A 442 4.77 -6.54 16.02
CA ARG A 442 6.10 -6.86 16.52
C ARG A 442 7.20 -6.12 15.75
N ASP A 443 7.14 -6.14 14.42
CA ASP A 443 8.12 -5.41 13.60
C ASP A 443 7.89 -3.90 13.64
N VAL A 444 6.65 -3.42 13.87
CA VAL A 444 6.35 -2.01 14.15
C VAL A 444 7.06 -1.56 15.42
N ALA A 445 7.05 -2.36 16.50
CA ALA A 445 7.72 -2.02 17.75
C ALA A 445 9.23 -1.81 17.55
N ARG A 446 9.86 -2.70 16.78
CA ARG A 446 11.26 -2.54 16.36
C ARG A 446 11.46 -1.27 15.54
N CYS A 447 10.68 -1.13 14.46
CA CYS A 447 10.78 -0.03 13.50
C CYS A 447 10.67 1.35 14.18
N VAL A 448 9.71 1.51 15.10
CA VAL A 448 9.53 2.75 15.86
C VAL A 448 10.60 2.92 16.93
N SER A 449 10.98 1.86 17.66
CA SER A 449 12.03 2.00 18.69
C SER A 449 13.42 2.28 18.11
N ASP A 450 13.69 1.85 16.87
CA ASP A 450 14.91 2.16 16.13
C ASP A 450 15.05 3.67 15.81
N THR A 451 13.98 4.48 15.90
CA THR A 451 14.05 5.95 15.78
C THR A 451 14.47 6.67 17.07
N MET A 452 14.82 5.91 18.12
CA MET A 452 15.10 6.40 19.47
C MET A 452 13.86 6.88 20.25
N GLU A 453 12.64 6.64 19.74
CA GLU A 453 11.42 6.84 20.52
C GLU A 453 11.35 5.91 21.73
N ASN A 454 10.86 6.42 22.86
CA ASN A 454 10.57 5.62 24.04
C ASN A 454 9.29 4.78 23.84
N VAL A 455 9.48 3.58 23.28
CA VAL A 455 8.43 2.61 22.98
C VAL A 455 8.25 1.63 24.14
N CYS A 456 7.00 1.41 24.57
CA CYS A 456 6.65 0.35 25.52
C CYS A 456 5.52 -0.53 25.00
N ILE A 457 5.75 -1.85 25.06
CA ILE A 457 4.79 -2.89 24.67
C ILE A 457 4.05 -3.37 25.92
N ILE A 458 2.72 -3.39 25.87
CA ILE A 458 1.85 -4.09 26.80
C ILE A 458 1.58 -5.47 26.22
N ASP A 459 2.26 -6.48 26.76
CA ASP A 459 2.26 -7.84 26.20
C ASP A 459 1.50 -8.79 27.13
N THR A 460 0.29 -9.18 26.71
CA THR A 460 -0.60 -10.01 27.53
C THR A 460 -0.38 -11.49 27.34
N SER A 461 0.01 -11.90 26.12
CA SER A 461 0.18 -13.31 25.77
C SER A 461 1.65 -13.68 25.52
N ASN A 462 2.58 -12.75 25.80
CA ASN A 462 4.00 -12.86 25.44
C ASN A 462 4.22 -13.11 23.94
N GLU A 463 3.28 -12.69 23.09
CA GLU A 463 3.34 -12.94 21.65
C GLU A 463 4.20 -11.90 20.93
N ILE A 464 4.33 -10.68 21.45
CA ILE A 464 5.16 -9.65 20.82
C ILE A 464 6.62 -9.84 21.22
N GLY A 465 6.90 -9.78 22.52
CA GLY A 465 8.25 -9.78 23.07
C GLY A 465 8.79 -11.18 23.40
N GLY A 466 8.03 -12.25 23.23
CA GLY A 466 8.45 -13.60 23.63
C GLY A 466 8.42 -13.81 25.14
N ASP A 467 8.92 -14.95 25.61
CA ASP A 467 8.90 -15.31 27.04
C ASP A 467 10.20 -14.92 27.77
N GLY A 468 10.19 -15.01 29.11
CA GLY A 468 11.29 -14.65 30.00
C GLY A 468 11.34 -13.16 30.32
N LEU A 469 12.28 -12.75 31.18
CA LEU A 469 12.40 -11.34 31.61
C LEU A 469 12.94 -10.41 30.51
N VAL A 470 13.77 -10.97 29.62
CA VAL A 470 14.39 -10.23 28.52
C VAL A 470 13.57 -10.47 27.25
N PRO A 471 13.03 -9.43 26.60
CA PRO A 471 12.28 -9.61 25.37
C PRO A 471 13.19 -10.12 24.24
N HIS A 472 12.60 -10.82 23.28
CA HIS A 472 13.28 -11.26 22.06
C HIS A 472 13.82 -10.06 21.28
N ALA A 473 14.99 -10.20 20.66
CA ALA A 473 15.64 -9.12 19.90
C ALA A 473 14.83 -8.55 18.72
N CYS A 474 13.72 -9.20 18.34
CA CYS A 474 12.93 -8.83 17.17
C CYS A 474 12.06 -7.59 17.42
N VAL A 475 11.91 -7.15 18.68
CA VAL A 475 11.22 -5.90 19.04
C VAL A 475 12.17 -4.70 19.13
N GLY A 476 13.47 -4.88 18.80
CA GLY A 476 14.46 -3.80 18.83
C GLY A 476 14.68 -3.25 20.24
N TRP A 477 14.62 -1.93 20.37
CA TRP A 477 14.82 -1.21 21.63
C TRP A 477 13.55 -1.07 22.46
N ALA A 478 12.41 -1.56 21.96
CA ALA A 478 11.15 -1.45 22.65
C ALA A 478 11.18 -2.14 24.02
N ARG A 479 10.72 -1.41 25.04
CA ARG A 479 10.53 -1.94 26.39
C ARG A 479 9.24 -2.76 26.43
N ARG A 480 9.09 -3.61 27.45
CA ARG A 480 7.91 -4.45 27.61
C ARG A 480 7.43 -4.46 29.07
N MET A 481 6.12 -4.33 29.24
CA MET A 481 5.41 -4.66 30.48
C MET A 481 4.56 -5.92 30.23
N MET A 482 4.80 -6.96 31.02
CA MET A 482 4.04 -8.21 30.96
C MET A 482 2.74 -8.07 31.74
N VAL A 483 1.65 -8.57 31.20
CA VAL A 483 0.34 -8.54 31.86
C VAL A 483 0.05 -9.90 32.50
N ARG A 484 -0.29 -9.91 33.79
CA ARG A 484 -0.51 -11.16 34.55
C ARG A 484 -1.79 -11.90 34.18
N SER A 485 -2.81 -11.16 33.73
CA SER A 485 -4.07 -11.72 33.24
C SER A 485 -4.72 -10.75 32.28
N LEU A 486 -5.64 -11.27 31.48
CA LEU A 486 -6.39 -10.49 30.51
C LEU A 486 -7.16 -9.32 31.14
N GLU A 487 -7.68 -9.48 32.36
CA GLU A 487 -8.41 -8.46 33.10
C GLU A 487 -7.50 -7.31 33.59
N ALA A 488 -6.20 -7.61 33.80
CA ALA A 488 -5.24 -6.63 34.29
C ALA A 488 -4.72 -5.69 33.18
N GLN A 489 -4.91 -6.04 31.90
CA GLN A 489 -4.33 -5.31 30.77
C GLN A 489 -4.68 -3.81 30.79
N ALA A 490 -5.95 -3.48 31.03
CA ALA A 490 -6.39 -2.09 31.12
C ALA A 490 -5.64 -1.30 32.22
N GLY A 491 -5.40 -1.92 33.38
CA GLY A 491 -4.63 -1.30 34.47
C GLY A 491 -3.17 -1.08 34.09
N VAL A 492 -2.53 -2.08 33.47
CA VAL A 492 -1.13 -2.00 33.02
C VAL A 492 -0.94 -0.93 31.95
N MET A 493 -1.90 -0.76 31.04
CA MET A 493 -1.87 0.35 30.06
C MET A 493 -1.82 1.72 30.74
N ILE A 494 -2.63 1.92 31.79
CA ILE A 494 -2.68 3.17 32.56
C ILE A 494 -1.41 3.39 33.39
N GLU A 495 -0.91 2.33 34.02
CA GLU A 495 0.33 2.34 34.79
C GLU A 495 1.53 2.75 33.92
N CYS A 496 1.61 2.19 32.70
CA CYS A 496 2.70 2.47 31.77
C CYS A 496 2.84 3.97 31.48
N VAL A 497 1.73 4.62 31.14
CA VAL A 497 1.73 6.05 30.82
C VAL A 497 1.89 6.95 32.06
N GLN A 498 1.64 6.44 33.27
CA GLN A 498 1.88 7.17 34.52
C GLN A 498 3.35 7.18 34.91
N ASN A 499 4.05 6.08 34.64
CA ASN A 499 5.34 5.81 35.29
C ASN A 499 6.54 5.84 34.35
N HIS A 500 6.36 5.75 33.03
CA HIS A 500 7.46 5.46 32.11
C HIS A 500 7.71 6.48 31.00
N THR A 501 7.03 7.64 31.02
CA THR A 501 7.23 8.74 30.05
C THR A 501 7.27 8.24 28.60
N VAL A 502 6.34 7.33 28.25
CA VAL A 502 6.32 6.67 26.95
C VAL A 502 5.87 7.62 25.86
N GLU A 503 6.55 7.59 24.72
CA GLU A 503 6.15 8.35 23.53
C GLU A 503 5.18 7.53 22.68
N THR A 504 5.44 6.23 22.56
CA THR A 504 4.59 5.27 21.84
C THR A 504 4.25 4.06 22.73
N LEU A 505 2.96 3.84 22.97
CA LEU A 505 2.43 2.65 23.62
C LEU A 505 1.96 1.65 22.57
N ILE A 506 2.43 0.42 22.65
CA ILE A 506 2.03 -0.67 21.76
C ILE A 506 1.24 -1.71 22.56
N VAL A 507 0.07 -2.11 22.09
CA VAL A 507 -0.78 -3.12 22.74
C VAL A 507 -1.07 -4.23 21.75
N ASP A 508 -0.79 -5.48 22.12
CA ASP A 508 -0.98 -6.62 21.21
C ASP A 508 -2.41 -6.71 20.69
N GLU A 509 -3.40 -6.76 21.59
CA GLU A 509 -4.80 -6.83 21.20
C GLU A 509 -5.72 -6.11 22.20
N ILE A 510 -6.61 -5.27 21.69
CA ILE A 510 -7.73 -4.69 22.42
C ILE A 510 -8.99 -5.46 22.05
N GLY A 511 -9.53 -6.20 23.01
CA GLY A 511 -10.70 -7.07 22.86
C GLY A 511 -11.83 -6.80 23.86
N ARG A 512 -11.64 -5.93 24.87
CA ARG A 512 -12.65 -5.67 25.92
C ARG A 512 -12.97 -4.20 26.10
N LYS A 513 -14.19 -3.92 26.56
CA LYS A 513 -14.66 -2.56 26.89
C LYS A 513 -13.75 -1.82 27.88
N ALA A 514 -13.19 -2.50 28.88
CA ALA A 514 -12.26 -1.90 29.84
C ALA A 514 -10.97 -1.39 29.17
N GLU A 515 -10.45 -2.13 28.19
CA GLU A 515 -9.25 -1.75 27.42
C GLU A 515 -9.56 -0.58 26.47
N VAL A 516 -10.78 -0.47 25.94
CA VAL A 516 -11.21 0.70 25.15
C VAL A 516 -11.23 1.97 26.00
N LEU A 517 -11.73 1.88 27.24
CA LEU A 517 -11.68 3.00 28.19
C LEU A 517 -10.23 3.36 28.54
N ALA A 518 -9.38 2.37 28.79
CA ALA A 518 -7.96 2.59 29.06
C ALA A 518 -7.25 3.25 27.86
N ALA A 519 -7.52 2.79 26.64
CA ALA A 519 -7.00 3.37 25.41
C ALA A 519 -7.40 4.85 25.25
N SER A 520 -8.63 5.21 25.63
CA SER A 520 -9.09 6.60 25.64
C SER A 520 -8.29 7.44 26.63
N THR A 521 -8.07 6.94 27.85
CA THR A 521 -7.24 7.62 28.86
C THR A 521 -5.77 7.74 28.41
N VAL A 522 -5.20 6.71 27.80
CA VAL A 522 -3.85 6.77 27.20
C VAL A 522 -3.79 7.87 26.16
N ARG A 523 -4.76 7.93 25.24
CA ARG A 523 -4.80 8.94 24.18
C ARG A 523 -4.91 10.37 24.73
N GLN A 524 -5.68 10.57 25.80
CA GLN A 524 -5.82 11.85 26.48
C GLN A 524 -4.53 12.31 27.16
N ARG A 525 -3.67 11.37 27.57
CA ARG A 525 -2.39 11.68 28.23
C ARG A 525 -1.27 12.02 27.24
N GLY A 526 -1.48 11.83 25.94
CA GLY A 526 -0.57 12.28 24.89
C GLY A 526 0.19 11.21 24.11
N PRO A 527 0.54 10.02 24.66
CA PRO A 527 1.29 9.03 23.90
C PRO A 527 0.57 8.60 22.62
N ARG A 528 1.36 8.33 21.59
CA ARG A 528 0.92 7.62 20.39
C ARG A 528 0.49 6.21 20.81
N LEU A 529 -0.67 5.77 20.36
CA LEU A 529 -1.17 4.41 20.64
C LEU A 529 -1.18 3.59 19.35
N ILE A 530 -0.48 2.46 19.36
CA ILE A 530 -0.55 1.45 18.30
C ILE A 530 -1.11 0.17 18.92
N ALA A 531 -2.19 -0.35 18.35
CA ALA A 531 -2.79 -1.58 18.88
C ALA A 531 -3.35 -2.46 17.78
N SER A 532 -3.63 -3.73 18.07
CA SER A 532 -4.48 -4.55 17.21
C SER A 532 -5.87 -4.79 17.78
N ALA A 533 -6.82 -5.14 16.93
CA ALA A 533 -8.11 -5.70 17.32
C ALA A 533 -8.59 -6.71 16.28
N HIS A 534 -9.47 -7.61 16.71
CA HIS A 534 -10.08 -8.61 15.84
C HIS A 534 -11.20 -8.02 14.97
N GLY A 535 -11.26 -8.45 13.71
CA GLY A 535 -12.34 -8.14 12.77
C GLY A 535 -11.92 -7.17 11.66
N ASP A 536 -12.91 -6.58 10.99
CA ASP A 536 -12.76 -5.54 9.97
C ASP A 536 -13.38 -4.21 10.43
N PHE A 537 -13.11 -3.14 9.71
CA PHE A 537 -13.58 -1.79 10.07
C PHE A 537 -15.11 -1.69 10.20
N ARG A 538 -15.87 -2.34 9.31
CA ARG A 538 -17.34 -2.27 9.34
C ARG A 538 -17.91 -3.07 10.51
N ALA A 539 -17.30 -4.22 10.83
CA ALA A 539 -17.66 -5.02 12.00
C ALA A 539 -17.37 -4.25 13.30
N LEU A 540 -16.24 -3.54 13.36
CA LEU A 540 -15.84 -2.76 14.53
C LEU A 540 -16.84 -1.67 14.91
N ILE A 541 -17.39 -0.93 13.93
CA ILE A 541 -18.41 0.11 14.16
C ILE A 541 -19.68 -0.45 14.84
N LYS A 542 -20.01 -1.71 14.54
CA LYS A 542 -21.20 -2.40 15.08
C LYS A 542 -20.94 -3.09 16.41
N ASN A 543 -19.68 -3.27 16.80
CA ASN A 543 -19.32 -3.98 18.02
C ASN A 543 -19.64 -3.11 19.26
N PRO A 544 -20.53 -3.53 20.16
CA PRO A 544 -20.96 -2.71 21.29
C PRO A 544 -19.82 -2.40 22.29
N ASP A 545 -18.85 -3.31 22.41
CA ASP A 545 -17.74 -3.19 23.35
C ASP A 545 -16.55 -2.43 22.73
N LEU A 546 -16.32 -2.60 21.42
CA LEU A 546 -15.14 -2.09 20.73
C LEU A 546 -15.37 -0.84 19.87
N LYS A 547 -16.61 -0.49 19.53
CA LYS A 547 -16.89 0.69 18.67
C LYS A 547 -16.34 2.00 19.24
N GLY A 548 -16.08 2.08 20.54
CA GLY A 548 -15.43 3.23 21.17
C GLY A 548 -14.03 3.53 20.60
N LEU A 549 -13.31 2.52 20.07
CA LEU A 549 -12.00 2.71 19.42
C LEU A 549 -12.09 3.65 18.21
N VAL A 550 -13.23 3.67 17.53
CA VAL A 550 -13.50 4.49 16.34
C VAL A 550 -14.49 5.64 16.61
N GLY A 551 -14.64 6.04 17.88
CA GLY A 551 -15.47 7.19 18.27
C GLY A 551 -16.93 6.84 18.58
N GLY A 552 -17.31 5.56 18.50
CA GLY A 552 -18.64 5.06 18.86
C GLY A 552 -19.76 5.54 17.94
N SER A 553 -20.99 5.19 18.30
CA SER A 553 -22.20 5.58 17.57
C SER A 553 -23.34 5.86 18.54
N GLN A 554 -24.11 6.91 18.26
CA GLN A 554 -25.24 7.37 19.03
C GLN A 554 -26.42 7.75 18.12
N GLN A 555 -27.63 7.63 18.64
CA GLN A 555 -28.84 8.05 17.92
C GLN A 555 -29.16 9.50 18.25
N VAL A 556 -29.28 10.34 17.23
CA VAL A 556 -29.56 11.78 17.35
C VAL A 556 -30.83 12.10 16.58
N THR A 557 -31.67 12.96 17.16
CA THR A 557 -32.84 13.51 16.46
C THR A 557 -32.43 14.81 15.77
N VAL A 558 -32.39 14.80 14.43
CA VAL A 558 -32.10 16.01 13.63
C VAL A 558 -33.37 16.83 13.40
N GLY A 559 -33.18 18.13 13.17
CA GLY A 559 -34.28 19.06 12.89
C GLY A 559 -34.94 18.84 11.52
N ASP A 560 -36.15 19.39 11.34
CA ASP A 560 -36.97 19.18 10.14
C ASP A 560 -36.30 19.64 8.84
N ALA A 561 -35.49 20.70 8.90
CA ALA A 561 -34.75 21.21 7.75
C ALA A 561 -33.66 20.23 7.28
N GLU A 562 -32.92 19.64 8.22
CA GLU A 562 -31.82 18.70 7.95
C GLU A 562 -32.34 17.32 7.54
N ALA A 563 -33.44 16.85 8.15
CA ALA A 563 -34.14 15.64 7.72
C ALA A 563 -34.67 15.76 6.28
N LYS A 564 -35.25 16.93 5.93
CA LYS A 564 -35.71 17.20 4.55
C LYS A 564 -34.56 17.30 3.56
N ALA A 565 -33.45 17.95 3.93
CA ALA A 565 -32.28 18.10 3.06
C ALA A 565 -31.55 16.77 2.79
N SER A 566 -31.50 15.87 3.78
CA SER A 566 -30.86 14.56 3.67
C SER A 566 -31.77 13.45 3.11
N HIS A 567 -33.06 13.73 2.87
CA HIS A 567 -34.09 12.75 2.51
C HIS A 567 -34.15 11.53 3.45
N LYS A 568 -33.79 11.71 4.73
CA LYS A 568 -33.71 10.66 5.75
C LYS A 568 -34.68 10.92 6.91
N SER A 569 -34.88 9.89 7.73
CA SER A 569 -35.64 10.00 8.99
C SER A 569 -35.03 11.07 9.91
N LYS A 570 -35.86 11.67 10.77
CA LYS A 570 -35.41 12.56 11.85
C LYS A 570 -34.50 11.85 12.83
N LEU A 571 -34.67 10.53 13.02
CA LEU A 571 -33.79 9.71 13.84
C LEU A 571 -32.62 9.24 12.97
N GLN A 572 -31.44 9.78 13.23
CA GLN A 572 -30.20 9.45 12.52
C GLN A 572 -29.16 8.87 13.48
N ILE A 573 -28.24 8.06 12.96
CA ILE A 573 -27.10 7.57 13.72
C ILE A 573 -25.90 8.42 13.36
N GLN A 574 -25.23 8.97 14.37
CA GLN A 574 -24.02 9.78 14.21
C GLN A 574 -22.92 9.24 15.11
N ARG A 575 -21.67 9.59 14.80
CA ARG A 575 -20.52 9.24 15.62
C ARG A 575 -20.63 9.94 16.98
N ALA A 576 -20.29 9.23 18.06
CA ALA A 576 -20.50 9.74 19.43
C ALA A 576 -19.36 10.66 19.92
N GLY A 577 -18.16 10.52 19.37
CA GLY A 577 -16.99 11.34 19.71
C GLY A 577 -15.83 11.09 18.75
N ASN A 578 -14.66 11.65 19.07
CA ASN A 578 -13.46 11.43 18.25
C ASN A 578 -12.97 9.98 18.35
N PRO A 579 -12.53 9.36 17.24
CA PRO A 579 -11.79 8.10 17.28
C PRO A 579 -10.59 8.18 18.22
N ILE A 580 -10.29 7.07 18.88
CA ILE A 580 -9.04 6.92 19.64
C ILE A 580 -7.85 6.83 18.67
N PHE A 581 -8.08 6.14 17.54
CA PHE A 581 -7.10 5.91 16.49
C PHE A 581 -7.38 6.80 15.29
N ASP A 582 -6.33 7.46 14.81
CA ASP A 582 -6.40 8.37 13.67
C ASP A 582 -6.43 7.60 12.34
N VAL A 583 -5.72 6.46 12.29
CA VAL A 583 -5.54 5.61 11.11
C VAL A 583 -5.87 4.16 11.44
N ILE A 584 -6.51 3.45 10.51
CA ILE A 584 -6.71 1.99 10.58
C ILE A 584 -5.92 1.30 9.48
N VAL A 585 -5.23 0.21 9.85
CA VAL A 585 -4.59 -0.72 8.92
C VAL A 585 -5.33 -2.06 9.01
N GLU A 586 -6.13 -2.39 8.02
CA GLU A 586 -6.88 -3.65 7.94
C GLU A 586 -6.09 -4.69 7.13
N LEU A 587 -5.64 -5.75 7.78
CA LEU A 587 -4.88 -6.83 7.15
C LEU A 587 -5.80 -7.83 6.45
N ASP A 588 -5.41 -8.22 5.23
CA ASP A 588 -6.09 -9.24 4.47
C ASP A 588 -5.74 -10.64 5.01
N HIS A 589 -6.77 -11.48 5.18
CA HIS A 589 -6.62 -12.83 5.71
C HIS A 589 -6.48 -13.90 4.60
N VAL A 590 -6.78 -13.54 3.35
CA VAL A 590 -6.68 -14.40 2.17
C VAL A 590 -5.34 -14.15 1.48
N ILE A 591 -5.00 -12.89 1.22
CA ILE A 591 -3.75 -12.50 0.55
C ILE A 591 -2.78 -11.93 1.57
N ARG A 592 -1.82 -12.75 2.01
CA ARG A 592 -0.78 -12.30 2.94
C ARG A 592 0.04 -11.14 2.36
N GLY A 593 0.45 -10.21 3.21
CA GLY A 593 1.20 -9.04 2.80
C GLY A 593 0.34 -7.91 2.23
N ARG A 594 -0.97 -8.13 2.01
CA ARG A 594 -1.92 -7.11 1.58
C ARG A 594 -2.64 -6.47 2.77
N CYS A 595 -2.77 -5.14 2.75
CA CYS A 595 -3.53 -4.38 3.73
C CYS A 595 -4.29 -3.21 3.09
N ARG A 596 -5.34 -2.76 3.77
CA ARG A 596 -6.05 -1.51 3.49
C ARG A 596 -5.72 -0.48 4.56
N ILE A 597 -5.46 0.75 4.16
CA ILE A 597 -5.16 1.86 5.05
C ILE A 597 -6.30 2.87 4.95
N ILE A 598 -6.96 3.13 6.07
CA ILE A 598 -7.97 4.18 6.24
C ILE A 598 -7.28 5.34 6.94
N TRP A 599 -6.89 6.35 6.17
CA TRP A 599 -6.10 7.50 6.64
C TRP A 599 -6.88 8.48 7.53
N ASP A 600 -8.20 8.56 7.36
CA ASP A 600 -9.09 9.38 8.19
C ASP A 600 -10.24 8.51 8.72
N VAL A 601 -10.03 7.95 9.91
CA VAL A 601 -11.02 7.09 10.57
C VAL A 601 -12.30 7.86 10.89
N ALA A 602 -12.20 9.14 11.26
CA ALA A 602 -13.37 9.94 11.63
C ALA A 602 -14.30 10.11 10.42
N GLN A 603 -13.76 10.56 9.29
CA GLN A 603 -14.51 10.70 8.05
C GLN A 603 -15.04 9.34 7.55
N ALA A 604 -14.25 8.28 7.65
CA ALA A 604 -14.68 6.95 7.23
C ALA A 604 -15.87 6.43 8.06
N VAL A 605 -15.87 6.65 9.39
CA VAL A 605 -17.00 6.27 10.25
C VAL A 605 -18.24 7.07 9.89
N ASP A 606 -18.10 8.38 9.73
CA ASP A 606 -19.22 9.28 9.39
C ASP A 606 -19.87 8.83 8.07
N HIS A 607 -19.07 8.54 7.04
CA HIS A 607 -19.57 7.97 5.77
C HIS A 607 -20.29 6.63 5.95
N VAL A 608 -19.74 5.69 6.74
CA VAL A 608 -20.39 4.39 6.95
C VAL A 608 -21.73 4.55 7.68
N LEU A 609 -21.81 5.42 8.69
CA LEU A 609 -23.04 5.70 9.42
C LEU A 609 -24.10 6.37 8.54
N GLU A 610 -23.68 7.16 7.57
CA GLU A 610 -24.56 7.74 6.55
C GLU A 610 -25.03 6.74 5.49
N GLY A 611 -24.50 5.52 5.48
CA GLY A 611 -24.80 4.50 4.47
C GLY A 611 -23.97 4.64 3.18
N ASN A 612 -22.94 5.48 3.19
CA ASN A 612 -22.04 5.71 2.07
C ASN A 612 -20.86 4.70 2.07
N GLY A 613 -20.12 4.66 0.96
CA GLY A 613 -18.79 4.05 0.92
C GLY A 613 -17.77 4.94 1.64
N TYR A 614 -16.62 4.38 2.00
CA TYR A 614 -15.49 5.11 2.58
C TYR A 614 -14.24 4.92 1.74
N ILE A 615 -13.30 5.86 1.84
CA ILE A 615 -12.05 5.87 1.09
C ILE A 615 -10.99 5.08 1.87
N TYR A 616 -10.23 4.26 1.18
CA TYR A 616 -9.06 3.56 1.70
C TYR A 616 -8.03 3.38 0.60
N GLU A 617 -6.77 3.24 0.99
CA GLU A 617 -5.66 2.86 0.12
C GLU A 617 -5.37 1.38 0.30
N THR A 618 -5.10 0.64 -0.77
CA THR A 618 -4.66 -0.76 -0.65
C THR A 618 -3.18 -0.87 -0.97
N ARG A 619 -2.42 -1.55 -0.11
CA ARG A 619 -1.00 -1.84 -0.31
C ARG A 619 -0.74 -3.33 -0.24
N GLN A 620 0.29 -3.79 -0.95
CA GLN A 620 0.78 -5.16 -0.88
C GLN A 620 2.30 -5.20 -0.83
N TRP A 621 2.84 -5.99 0.08
CA TRP A 621 4.27 -6.28 0.15
C TRP A 621 4.49 -7.78 0.36
N ASP A 622 5.10 -8.43 -0.62
CA ASP A 622 5.52 -9.83 -0.54
C ASP A 622 6.80 -10.11 -1.34
N VAL A 623 7.28 -11.35 -1.26
CA VAL A 623 8.54 -11.79 -1.87
C VAL A 623 8.59 -11.72 -3.40
N ASN A 624 7.44 -11.61 -4.07
CA ASN A 624 7.32 -11.52 -5.52
C ASN A 624 7.20 -10.07 -6.03
N THR A 625 6.90 -9.12 -5.14
CA THR A 625 6.76 -7.71 -5.50
C THR A 625 8.11 -6.98 -5.45
N LEU A 626 8.34 -6.06 -6.39
CA LEU A 626 9.46 -5.13 -6.36
C LEU A 626 9.00 -3.80 -5.75
N GLY A 627 9.35 -3.56 -4.49
CA GLY A 627 8.82 -2.44 -3.71
C GLY A 627 7.40 -2.65 -3.18
N VAL A 628 6.96 -1.78 -2.26
CA VAL A 628 5.60 -1.85 -1.73
C VAL A 628 4.63 -1.45 -2.83
N VAL A 629 3.76 -2.36 -3.25
CA VAL A 629 2.85 -2.12 -4.37
C VAL A 629 1.60 -1.43 -3.86
N GLN A 630 1.27 -0.29 -4.45
CA GLN A 630 0.01 0.40 -4.20
C GLN A 630 -1.04 -0.14 -5.18
N LEU A 631 -1.99 -0.91 -4.65
CA LEU A 631 -3.12 -1.45 -5.40
C LEU A 631 -4.21 -0.36 -5.53
N ARG A 632 -4.93 -0.38 -6.65
CA ARG A 632 -5.90 0.65 -7.03
C ARG A 632 -7.30 0.35 -6.52
#